data_AF-A0A8T0Q6Y5-F1
#
_entry.id   AF-A0A8T0Q6Y5-F1
#
_cell.length_a   1.000
_cell.length_b   1.000
_cell.length_c   1.000
_cell.angle_alpha   90.00
_cell.angle_beta   90.00
_cell.angle_gamma   90.00
#
_symmetry.space_group_name_H-M   'P 1'
#
loop_
_entity.id
_entity.type
_entity.pdbx_description
1 polymer ?
#
loop_
_entity_poly.entity_id
_entity_poly.type
_entity_poly.pdbx_seq_one_letter_code
_entity_poly.pdbx_strand_id
1 'polypeptide(L)'
;MGFFSPGVSTKRYLGIWFTVSRDAVCWVANRERPVNDNSGVLMVSDTGSLLLLDGSAAGSHGRQTPAAHLPWRRSCSTTAT
;
A
#
# COMPACT_ATOMS: atom_id res chain seq x y z
N MET A 1 3.17 6.54 -7.98
CA MET A 1 2.63 5.83 -6.80
C MET A 1 1.23 5.34 -7.10
N GLY A 2 0.75 4.33 -6.39
CA GLY A 2 -0.60 3.80 -6.56
C GLY A 2 -0.70 2.33 -6.14
N PHE A 3 -1.85 1.74 -6.43
CA PHE A 3 -2.12 0.34 -6.14
C PHE A 3 -1.61 -0.59 -7.24
N PHE A 4 -1.00 -1.72 -6.83
CA PHE A 4 -0.56 -2.76 -7.74
C PHE A 4 -0.80 -4.16 -7.17
N SER A 5 -0.75 -5.17 -8.05
CA SER A 5 -0.85 -6.59 -7.71
C SER A 5 0.38 -7.31 -8.25
N PRO A 6 1.16 -8.03 -7.41
CA PRO A 6 2.28 -8.84 -7.89
C PRO A 6 1.78 -10.13 -8.54
N GLY A 7 2.30 -10.42 -9.74
CA GLY A 7 1.97 -11.62 -10.50
C GLY A 7 0.47 -11.80 -10.72
N VAL A 8 -0.02 -13.01 -10.46
CA VAL A 8 -1.44 -13.39 -10.56
C VAL A 8 -2.20 -13.26 -9.23
N SER A 9 -1.61 -12.62 -8.23
CA SER A 9 -2.24 -12.48 -6.91
C SER A 9 -3.39 -11.48 -6.94
N THR A 10 -4.48 -11.80 -6.26
CA THR A 10 -5.58 -10.83 -6.00
C THR A 10 -5.21 -9.82 -4.92
N LYS A 11 -4.09 -10.00 -4.22
CA LYS A 11 -3.60 -9.09 -3.20
C LYS A 11 -3.18 -7.76 -3.80
N ARG A 12 -3.58 -6.68 -3.14
CA ARG A 12 -3.31 -5.30 -3.54
C ARG A 12 -2.38 -4.62 -2.55
N TYR A 13 -1.40 -3.92 -3.11
CA TYR A 13 -0.38 -3.19 -2.37
C TYR A 13 -0.32 -1.74 -2.83
N LEU A 14 -0.09 -0.82 -1.89
CA LEU A 14 0.19 0.57 -2.16
C LEU A 14 1.70 0.74 -2.31
N GLY A 15 2.13 1.13 -3.51
CA GLY A 15 3.53 1.28 -3.86
C GLY A 15 3.92 2.69 -4.29
N ILE A 16 5.21 2.98 -4.11
CA ILE A 16 5.89 4.10 -4.77
C ILE A 16 6.93 3.49 -5.72
N TRP A 17 7.06 4.07 -6.91
CA TRP A 17 7.97 3.66 -7.96
C TRP A 17 8.38 4.89 -8.77
N PHE A 18 9.46 4.78 -9.53
CA PHE A 18 9.90 5.83 -10.44
C PHE A 18 9.10 5.79 -11.73
N THR A 19 8.79 6.96 -12.31
CA THR A 19 8.02 7.03 -13.56
C THR A 19 8.70 6.32 -14.73
N VAL A 20 10.04 6.26 -14.71
CA VAL A 20 10.87 5.58 -15.72
C VAL A 20 10.81 4.05 -15.66
N SER A 21 10.35 3.46 -14.54
CA SER A 21 10.15 2.02 -14.40
C SER A 21 9.04 1.74 -13.39
N ARG A 22 7.85 1.40 -13.92
CA ARG A 22 6.69 1.09 -13.09
C ARG A 22 6.82 -0.25 -12.36
N ASP A 23 7.63 -1.15 -12.89
CA ASP A 23 7.89 -2.46 -12.30
C ASP A 23 8.89 -2.38 -11.15
N ALA A 24 9.72 -1.33 -11.10
CA ALA A 24 10.66 -1.08 -10.03
C ALA A 24 9.98 -0.38 -8.83
N VAL A 25 9.30 -1.17 -8.00
CA VAL A 25 8.69 -0.69 -6.76
C VAL A 25 9.77 -0.38 -5.72
N CYS A 26 9.95 0.90 -5.39
CA CYS A 26 10.97 1.37 -4.46
C CYS A 26 10.49 1.38 -2.99
N TRP A 27 9.18 1.31 -2.78
CA TRP A 27 8.58 1.21 -1.45
C TRP A 27 7.17 0.64 -1.49
N VAL A 28 6.78 -0.10 -0.45
CA VAL A 28 5.45 -0.72 -0.28
C VAL A 28 4.92 -0.40 1.11
N ALA A 29 3.76 0.23 1.21
CA ALA A 29 3.17 0.68 2.48
C ALA A 29 2.65 -0.47 3.34
N ASN A 30 1.97 -1.43 2.70
CA ASN A 30 1.16 -2.45 3.35
C ASN A 30 1.71 -3.85 3.05
N ARG A 31 3.03 -4.02 3.15
CA ARG A 31 3.73 -5.26 2.82
C ARG A 31 3.24 -6.44 3.68
N GLU A 32 2.97 -6.17 4.95
CA GLU A 32 2.54 -7.15 5.95
C GLU A 32 1.03 -7.39 5.93
N ARG A 33 0.26 -6.44 5.39
CA ARG A 33 -1.21 -6.44 5.38
C ARG A 33 -1.76 -6.01 4.03
N PRO A 34 -1.68 -6.88 3.01
CA PRO A 34 -2.28 -6.61 1.70
C PRO A 34 -3.80 -6.42 1.83
N VAL A 35 -4.35 -5.60 0.93
CA VAL A 35 -5.81 -5.53 0.72
C VAL A 35 -6.19 -6.73 -0.15
N ASN A 36 -7.24 -7.46 0.22
CA ASN A 36 -7.54 -8.76 -0.40
C ASN A 36 -8.27 -8.66 -1.75
N ASP A 37 -8.78 -7.47 -2.08
CA ASP A 37 -9.58 -7.20 -3.27
C ASP A 37 -9.34 -5.79 -3.81
N ASN A 38 -10.19 -5.33 -4.74
CA ASN A 38 -10.10 -4.00 -5.33
C ASN A 38 -10.82 -2.91 -4.53
N SER A 39 -11.21 -3.16 -3.28
CA SER A 39 -11.93 -2.20 -2.43
C SER A 39 -11.01 -1.22 -1.70
N GLY A 40 -9.70 -1.38 -1.83
CA GLY A 40 -8.70 -0.54 -1.17
C GLY A 40 -8.84 0.95 -1.50
N VAL A 41 -8.94 1.81 -0.48
CA VAL A 41 -9.02 3.27 -0.62
C VAL A 41 -7.84 3.93 0.09
N LEU A 42 -7.14 4.80 -0.62
CA LEU A 42 -6.12 5.68 -0.04
C LEU A 42 -6.77 7.02 0.29
N MET A 43 -6.70 7.42 1.56
CA MET A 43 -7.19 8.70 2.06
C MET A 43 -6.05 9.52 2.66
N VAL A 44 -6.21 10.84 2.60
CA VAL A 44 -5.39 11.79 3.36
C VAL A 44 -6.26 12.29 4.51
N SER A 45 -5.80 12.11 5.76
CA SER A 45 -6.49 12.67 6.91
C SER A 45 -6.40 14.20 6.93
N ASP A 46 -7.27 14.82 7.71
CA ASP A 46 -7.20 16.24 8.07
C ASP A 46 -5.84 16.65 8.64
N THR A 47 -5.17 15.74 9.35
CA THR A 47 -3.82 15.92 9.90
C THR A 47 -2.69 15.69 8.88
N GLY A 48 -3.00 15.39 7.62
CA GLY A 48 -2.02 15.17 6.56
C GLY A 48 -1.36 13.79 6.58
N SER A 49 -1.93 12.83 7.32
CA SER A 49 -1.46 11.44 7.35
C SER A 49 -2.10 10.62 6.24
N LEU A 50 -1.35 9.66 5.69
CA LEU A 50 -1.88 8.70 4.72
C LEU A 50 -2.58 7.55 5.44
N LEU A 51 -3.82 7.29 5.10
CA LEU A 51 -4.65 6.21 5.62
C LEU A 51 -4.99 5.24 4.49
N LEU A 52 -4.78 3.95 4.72
CA LEU A 52 -5.18 2.89 3.80
C LEU A 52 -6.37 2.14 4.41
N LEU A 53 -7.50 2.14 3.70
CA LEU A 53 -8.72 1.44 4.07
C LEU A 53 -8.96 0.26 3.14
N ASP A 54 -9.52 -0.82 3.68
CA ASP A 54 -10.04 -1.99 2.94
C ASP A 54 -11.58 -1.96 3.06
N GLY A 55 -12.32 -2.44 2.06
CA GLY A 55 -13.78 -2.50 2.05
C GLY A 55 -14.38 -3.30 3.21
N SER A 56 -13.59 -4.17 3.84
CA SER A 56 -13.94 -4.86 5.08
C SER A 56 -14.00 -3.93 6.31
N ALA A 57 -13.35 -2.76 6.24
CA ALA A 57 -13.28 -1.79 7.34
C ALA A 57 -14.50 -0.86 7.43
N ALA A 58 -15.44 -0.93 6.46
CA ALA A 58 -16.71 -0.21 6.52
C ALA A 58 -17.68 -0.77 7.58
N GLY A 59 -17.39 -1.95 8.15
CA GLY A 59 -18.14 -2.55 9.25
C GLY A 59 -17.38 -2.45 10.59
N SER A 60 -17.80 -1.53 11.46
CA SER A 60 -17.65 -1.51 12.92
C SER A 60 -16.58 -2.43 13.57
N HIS A 61 -15.29 -2.20 13.29
CA HIS A 61 -14.07 -2.44 14.11
C HIS A 61 -12.83 -2.41 13.19
N GLY A 62 -12.72 -1.39 12.33
CA GLY A 62 -11.56 -1.20 11.48
C GLY A 62 -10.34 -0.82 12.32
N ARG A 63 -9.46 -1.78 12.62
CA ARG A 63 -8.17 -1.49 13.23
C ARG A 63 -7.30 -0.77 12.21
N GLN A 64 -7.30 0.56 12.30
CA GLN A 64 -6.54 1.48 11.46
C GLN A 64 -5.07 1.05 11.46
N THR A 65 -4.48 0.88 10.27
CA THR A 65 -3.03 0.79 10.12
C THR A 65 -2.51 2.16 9.72
N PRO A 66 -1.73 2.84 10.58
CA PRO A 66 -1.01 4.05 10.17
C PRO A 66 -0.06 3.66 9.05
N ALA A 67 -0.11 4.36 7.91
CA ALA A 67 0.73 4.03 6.77
C ALA A 67 2.22 4.37 6.98
N ALA A 68 2.61 5.06 8.06
CA ALA A 68 4.00 5.51 8.20
C ALA A 68 4.40 5.90 9.63
N HIS A 69 5.09 4.99 10.32
CA HIS A 69 6.15 5.33 11.29
C HIS A 69 7.25 4.26 11.24
N LEU A 70 7.94 4.12 10.11
CA LEU A 70 9.19 3.33 10.05
C LEU A 70 10.29 4.18 9.42
N PRO A 71 11.52 4.14 9.98
CA PRO A 71 12.60 5.04 9.63
C PRO A 71 13.02 4.82 8.18
N TRP A 72 13.21 5.92 7.46
CA TRP A 72 13.55 6.02 6.03
C TRP A 72 14.84 5.27 5.67
N ARG A 73 14.80 3.95 5.52
CA ARG A 73 15.83 3.19 4.79
C ARG A 73 15.32 2.90 3.38
N ARG A 74 16.02 3.45 2.39
CA ARG A 74 15.93 3.07 0.98
C ARG A 74 16.11 1.55 0.88
N SER A 75 15.05 0.83 0.55
CA SER A 75 15.14 -0.55 0.10
C SER A 75 14.35 -0.65 -1.18
N CYS A 76 15.03 -0.36 -2.30
CA CYS A 76 14.52 -0.75 -3.61
C CYS A 76 14.45 -2.28 -3.60
N SER A 77 13.25 -2.86 -3.67
CA SER A 77 13.10 -4.31 -3.79
C SER A 77 13.03 -4.67 -5.27
N THR A 78 14.05 -5.39 -5.76
CA THR A 78 14.15 -5.81 -7.16
C THR A 78 13.33 -7.07 -7.48
N THR A 79 12.35 -7.43 -6.65
CA THR A 79 11.60 -8.68 -6.85
C THR A 79 10.12 -8.45 -6.63
N ALA A 80 9.40 -8.28 -7.74
CA ALA A 80 7.98 -8.56 -7.85
C ALA A 80 7.83 -9.52 -9.04
N THR A 81 7.92 -10.82 -8.75
CA THR A 81 7.51 -11.89 -9.67
C THR A 81 6.14 -12.38 -9.25
#